data_AF-A0A2U2HNZ8-F1
#
_entry.id   AF-A0A2U2HNZ8-F1
#
_cell.length_a   1.000
_cell.length_b   1.000
_cell.length_c   1.000
_cell.angle_alpha   90.00
_cell.angle_beta   90.00
_cell.angle_gamma   90.00
#
_symmetry.space_group_name_H-M   'P 1'
#
loop_
_entity.id
_entity.type
_entity.pdbx_description
1 polymer ?
#
loop_
_entity_poly.entity_id
_entity_poly.type
_entity_poly.pdbx_seq_one_letter_code
_entity_poly.pdbx_strand_id
1 'polypeptide(L)'
;MLSAAAATRLHIPEGPLPRARIRSASYDLYDPDPGAGDGLLGEMLEEQRRNVTAMKKVLVVLADDAIGDPAAFLALSASSAPVVRLVHEIAALPPEAGVGHFKLKGYLPVPVREENAMRFAALLLLFGARAMFLGERLGLGSLLSAVEARGFRYAPYLADDERQLVAGFHTFVLPLDDVFLADSYYAFVTGVIAKFPPGDRAFAALCVTRVLMMSCGRGASETA
;
A
#
# COMPACT_ATOMS: atom_id res chain seq x y z
N MET A 1 28.05 0.37 -3.12
CA MET A 1 27.71 -0.83 -3.91
C MET A 1 26.94 -1.78 -3.00
N LEU A 2 25.61 -1.72 -3.04
CA LEU A 2 24.78 -2.68 -2.32
C LEU A 2 24.84 -4.01 -3.09
N SER A 3 25.41 -5.02 -2.44
CA SER A 3 25.62 -6.36 -2.99
C SER A 3 24.29 -7.00 -3.39
N ALA A 4 24.28 -7.66 -4.55
CA ALA A 4 23.16 -8.34 -5.20
C ALA A 4 22.57 -9.55 -4.43
N ALA A 5 22.79 -9.63 -3.12
CA ALA A 5 22.41 -10.77 -2.27
C ALA A 5 21.14 -10.54 -1.43
N ALA A 6 20.56 -9.33 -1.43
CA ALA A 6 19.29 -9.05 -0.73
C ALA A 6 18.04 -9.31 -1.58
N ALA A 7 18.20 -9.63 -2.86
CA ALA A 7 17.10 -9.93 -3.78
C ALA A 7 16.69 -11.42 -3.72
N THR A 8 16.45 -11.94 -2.52
CA THR A 8 15.79 -13.24 -2.36
C THR A 8 14.33 -13.10 -2.77
N ARG A 9 14.15 -13.21 -4.08
CA ARG A 9 12.92 -13.28 -4.91
C ARG A 9 11.62 -13.23 -4.13
N LEU A 10 11.13 -12.02 -3.90
CA LEU A 10 9.70 -11.78 -3.78
C LEU A 10 9.09 -12.07 -5.16
N HIS A 11 8.60 -13.29 -5.36
CA HIS A 11 8.03 -13.72 -6.63
C HIS A 11 6.61 -13.18 -6.75
N ILE A 12 6.48 -12.02 -7.39
CA ILE A 12 5.20 -11.52 -7.88
C ILE A 12 4.81 -12.42 -9.07
N PRO A 13 3.67 -13.14 -9.04
CA PRO A 13 3.26 -13.97 -10.17
C PRO A 13 3.16 -13.12 -11.44
N GLU A 14 4.03 -13.40 -12.41
CA GLU A 14 3.96 -12.82 -13.74
C GLU A 14 2.85 -13.52 -14.52
N GLY A 15 1.69 -12.89 -14.55
CA GLY A 15 0.55 -13.32 -15.37
C GLY A 15 -0.69 -12.50 -15.03
N PRO A 16 -1.63 -12.32 -15.98
CA PRO A 16 -2.93 -11.79 -15.62
C PRO A 16 -3.59 -12.78 -14.64
N LEU A 17 -3.92 -12.31 -13.44
CA LEU A 17 -4.79 -13.04 -12.52
C LEU A 17 -6.09 -13.43 -13.26
N PRO A 18 -6.78 -14.51 -12.83
CA PRO A 18 -8.03 -14.95 -13.45
C PRO A 18 -8.99 -13.77 -13.59
N ARG A 19 -9.14 -13.27 -14.82
CA ARG A 19 -10.00 -12.14 -15.13
C ARG A 19 -11.44 -12.60 -14.92
N ALA A 20 -12.16 -12.01 -13.97
CA ALA A 20 -13.57 -11.78 -14.20
C ALA A 20 -13.65 -11.00 -15.54
N ARG A 21 -14.45 -11.47 -16.49
CA ARG A 21 -14.51 -10.89 -17.84
C ARG A 21 -14.89 -9.40 -17.74
N ILE A 22 -13.92 -8.51 -17.97
CA ILE A 22 -14.15 -7.06 -18.02
C ILE A 22 -13.71 -6.55 -19.39
N ARG A 23 -14.60 -5.77 -20.03
CA ARG A 23 -14.36 -5.06 -21.29
C ARG A 23 -13.42 -3.88 -21.05
N SER A 24 -12.62 -3.55 -22.06
CA SER A 24 -11.73 -2.39 -22.04
C SER A 24 -12.54 -1.09 -21.86
N ALA A 25 -12.35 -0.39 -20.75
CA ALA A 25 -12.74 1.00 -20.59
C ALA A 25 -11.49 1.85 -20.45
N SER A 26 -11.43 2.90 -21.25
CA SER A 26 -10.57 4.06 -21.08
C SER A 26 -10.65 4.61 -19.65
N TYR A 27 -9.56 5.22 -19.20
CA TYR A 27 -9.23 5.65 -17.83
C TYR A 27 -10.25 6.58 -17.12
N ASP A 28 -11.47 6.11 -16.88
CA ASP A 28 -12.44 6.77 -16.01
C ASP A 28 -12.43 6.09 -14.65
N LEU A 29 -11.64 6.65 -13.71
CA LEU A 29 -11.67 6.21 -12.31
C LEU A 29 -13.04 6.59 -11.72
N TYR A 30 -13.89 5.58 -11.46
CA TYR A 30 -15.24 5.71 -10.90
C TYR A 30 -15.38 6.82 -9.85
N ASP A 31 -16.30 7.75 -10.06
CA ASP A 31 -16.66 8.82 -9.12
C ASP A 31 -17.97 8.42 -8.41
N PRO A 32 -18.01 8.30 -7.07
CA PRO A 32 -19.23 7.90 -6.39
C PRO A 32 -20.34 8.96 -6.54
N ASP A 33 -21.55 8.49 -6.83
CA ASP A 33 -22.75 9.29 -7.16
C ASP A 33 -23.14 10.23 -5.98
N PRO A 34 -23.40 11.53 -6.20
CA PRO A 34 -23.62 12.51 -5.13
C PRO A 34 -25.00 12.44 -4.44
N GLY A 35 -25.83 11.44 -4.73
CA GLY A 35 -27.23 11.41 -4.32
C GLY A 35 -27.61 10.19 -3.49
N ALA A 36 -27.46 10.26 -2.16
CA ALA A 36 -28.46 9.78 -1.17
C ALA A 36 -27.92 9.77 0.27
N GLY A 37 -28.52 10.59 1.14
CA GLY A 37 -28.57 10.34 2.58
C GLY A 37 -28.35 11.57 3.46
N ASP A 38 -29.43 12.21 3.93
CA ASP A 38 -29.36 13.14 5.06
C ASP A 38 -28.95 12.38 6.34
N GLY A 39 -27.89 12.83 7.02
CA GLY A 39 -27.42 12.32 8.31
C GLY A 39 -26.01 11.69 8.30
N LEU A 40 -25.69 10.90 9.33
CA LEU A 40 -24.40 10.21 9.55
C LEU A 40 -23.92 9.41 8.31
N LEU A 41 -24.87 8.85 7.55
CA LEU A 41 -24.58 8.12 6.32
C LEU A 41 -23.99 9.03 5.23
N GLY A 42 -24.50 10.26 5.11
CA GLY A 42 -23.98 11.26 4.17
C GLY A 42 -22.59 11.76 4.56
N GLU A 43 -22.33 11.94 5.86
CA GLU A 43 -20.99 12.31 6.36
C GLU A 43 -19.96 11.21 6.08
N MET A 44 -20.32 9.94 6.33
CA MET A 44 -19.47 8.79 6.01
C MET A 44 -19.19 8.68 4.50
N LEU A 45 -20.19 8.90 3.65
CA LEU A 45 -20.03 8.87 2.20
C LEU A 45 -19.15 10.02 1.68
N GLU A 46 -19.30 11.23 2.21
CA GLU A 46 -18.45 12.38 1.87
C GLU A 46 -17.00 12.20 2.37
N GLU A 47 -16.80 11.58 3.53
CA GLU A 47 -15.47 11.18 4.00
C GLU A 47 -14.83 10.13 3.08
N GLN A 48 -15.59 9.09 2.70
CA GLN A 48 -15.14 8.09 1.74
C GLN A 48 -14.77 8.73 0.40
N ARG A 49 -15.60 9.63 -0.13
CA ARG A 49 -15.32 10.35 -1.38
C ARG A 49 -14.05 11.18 -1.27
N ARG A 50 -13.87 11.93 -0.18
CA ARG A 50 -12.64 12.71 0.06
C ARG A 50 -11.39 11.82 0.07
N ASN A 51 -11.44 10.68 0.75
CA ASN A 51 -10.34 9.73 0.82
C ASN A 51 -10.02 9.12 -0.56
N VAL A 52 -11.04 8.74 -1.32
CA VAL A 52 -10.91 8.25 -2.70
C VAL A 52 -10.29 9.33 -3.59
N THR A 53 -10.80 10.56 -3.59
CA THR A 53 -10.26 11.66 -4.39
C THR A 53 -8.81 11.98 -4.02
N ALA A 54 -8.46 11.97 -2.73
CA ALA A 54 -7.10 12.20 -2.26
C ALA A 54 -6.15 11.11 -2.75
N MET A 55 -6.53 9.83 -2.59
CA MET A 55 -5.74 8.70 -3.07
C MET A 55 -5.54 8.75 -4.59
N LYS A 56 -6.58 9.10 -5.37
CA LYS A 56 -6.46 9.31 -6.82
C LYS A 56 -5.45 10.42 -7.16
N LYS A 57 -5.50 11.57 -6.49
CA LYS A 57 -4.57 12.68 -6.74
C LYS A 57 -3.11 12.26 -6.49
N VAL A 58 -2.85 11.57 -5.39
CA VAL A 58 -1.50 11.08 -5.06
C VAL A 58 -1.03 10.06 -6.08
N LEU A 59 -1.92 9.16 -6.52
CA LEU A 59 -1.61 8.19 -7.56
C LEU A 59 -1.28 8.85 -8.91
N VAL A 60 -1.98 9.90 -9.29
CA VAL A 60 -1.69 10.66 -10.52
C VAL A 60 -0.32 11.33 -10.43
N VAL A 61 -0.02 12.03 -9.33
CA VAL A 61 1.31 12.65 -9.12
C VAL A 61 2.41 11.59 -9.11
N LEU A 62 2.20 10.49 -8.39
CA LEU A 62 3.14 9.37 -8.38
C LEU A 62 3.34 8.76 -9.76
N ALA A 63 2.27 8.66 -10.56
CA ALA A 63 2.39 8.16 -11.92
C ALA A 63 3.15 9.15 -12.80
N ASP A 64 2.93 10.45 -12.68
CA ASP A 64 3.69 11.45 -13.45
C ASP A 64 5.19 11.37 -13.11
N ASP A 65 5.54 11.25 -11.83
CA ASP A 65 6.93 11.10 -11.38
C ASP A 65 7.53 9.74 -11.79
N ALA A 66 6.80 8.64 -11.56
CA ALA A 66 7.27 7.28 -11.82
C ALA A 66 7.32 6.92 -13.31
N ILE A 67 6.41 7.46 -14.12
CA ILE A 67 6.37 7.25 -15.57
C ILE A 67 7.33 8.22 -16.27
N GLY A 68 7.43 9.46 -15.78
CA GLY A 68 8.30 10.50 -16.35
C GLY A 68 9.78 10.15 -16.28
N ASP A 69 10.24 9.65 -15.12
CA ASP A 69 11.61 9.13 -14.95
C ASP A 69 11.65 7.95 -13.95
N PRO A 70 11.38 6.72 -14.43
CA PRO A 70 11.39 5.52 -13.59
C PRO A 70 12.74 5.29 -12.88
N ALA A 71 13.85 5.63 -13.54
CA ALA A 71 15.19 5.42 -13.00
C ALA A 71 15.49 6.39 -11.85
N ALA A 72 15.15 7.66 -12.01
CA ALA A 72 15.29 8.66 -10.95
C ALA A 72 14.39 8.34 -9.75
N PHE A 73 13.15 7.91 -9.98
CA PHE A 73 12.23 7.50 -8.92
C PHE A 73 12.81 6.36 -8.06
N LEU A 74 13.33 5.31 -8.69
CA LEU A 74 13.97 4.20 -7.98
C LEU A 74 15.25 4.63 -7.28
N ALA A 75 16.08 5.46 -7.93
CA ALA A 75 17.33 5.93 -7.34
C ALA A 75 17.07 6.78 -6.07
N LEU A 76 16.11 7.69 -6.13
CA LEU A 76 15.68 8.48 -4.97
C LEU A 76 15.16 7.57 -3.85
N SER A 77 14.30 6.62 -4.19
CA SER A 77 13.75 5.66 -3.21
C SER A 77 14.84 4.79 -2.58
N ALA A 78 15.80 4.30 -3.37
CA ALA A 78 16.91 3.49 -2.88
C ALA A 78 17.92 4.27 -2.02
N SER A 79 17.98 5.60 -2.18
CA SER A 79 18.83 6.48 -1.35
C SER A 79 18.23 6.80 0.02
N SER A 80 16.93 6.52 0.22
CA SER A 80 16.21 6.82 1.45
C SER A 80 16.45 5.75 2.52
N ALA A 81 17.10 6.12 3.63
CA ALA A 81 17.37 5.21 4.74
C ALA A 81 16.10 4.55 5.33
N PRO A 82 14.97 5.26 5.53
CA PRO A 82 13.68 4.66 5.88
C PRO A 82 13.23 3.55 4.91
N VAL A 83 13.30 3.80 3.61
CA VAL A 83 12.89 2.83 2.58
C VAL A 83 13.77 1.59 2.63
N VAL A 84 15.09 1.77 2.72
CA VAL A 84 16.05 0.66 2.82
C VAL A 84 15.79 -0.19 4.05
N ARG A 85 15.48 0.41 5.20
CA ARG A 85 15.15 -0.33 6.44
C ARG A 85 13.87 -1.16 6.29
N LEU A 86 12.81 -0.57 5.74
CA LEU A 86 11.55 -1.29 5.50
C LEU A 86 11.75 -2.47 4.55
N VAL A 87 12.48 -2.28 3.46
CA VAL A 87 12.79 -3.36 2.51
C VAL A 87 13.63 -4.45 3.16
N HIS A 88 14.59 -4.08 4.02
CA HIS A 88 15.40 -5.06 4.74
C HIS A 88 14.55 -5.90 5.71
N GLU A 89 13.60 -5.30 6.43
CA GLU A 89 12.65 -6.06 7.25
C GLU A 89 11.77 -6.98 6.41
N ILE A 90 11.28 -6.53 5.25
CA ILE A 90 10.50 -7.36 4.33
C ILE A 90 11.33 -8.54 3.82
N ALA A 91 12.58 -8.29 3.42
CA ALA A 91 13.49 -9.33 2.91
C ALA A 91 13.91 -10.34 4.00
N ALA A 92 13.85 -9.94 5.27
CA ALA A 92 14.09 -10.83 6.41
C ALA A 92 12.88 -11.70 6.77
N LEU A 93 11.71 -11.44 6.16
CA LEU A 93 10.54 -12.31 6.33
C LEU A 93 10.76 -13.65 5.62
N PRO A 94 10.20 -14.74 6.16
CA PRO A 94 10.27 -16.02 5.49
C PRO A 94 9.54 -15.95 4.13
N PRO A 95 9.98 -16.67 3.08
CA PRO A 95 9.41 -16.53 1.73
C PRO A 95 7.90 -16.76 1.64
N GLU A 96 7.34 -17.58 2.53
CA GLU A 96 5.91 -17.83 2.69
C GLU A 96 5.12 -16.55 3.02
N ALA A 97 5.79 -15.54 3.58
CA ALA A 97 5.22 -14.21 3.80
C ALA A 97 4.93 -13.46 2.49
N GLY A 98 5.59 -13.83 1.40
CA GLY A 98 5.33 -13.32 0.05
C GLY A 98 4.36 -14.18 -0.76
N VAL A 99 4.00 -15.38 -0.30
CA VAL A 99 3.30 -16.40 -1.11
C VAL A 99 2.01 -16.88 -0.43
N GLY A 100 0.86 -16.66 -1.07
CA GLY A 100 -0.44 -17.26 -0.69
C GLY A 100 -1.35 -16.39 0.20
N HIS A 101 -2.63 -16.76 0.35
CA HIS A 101 -3.65 -16.01 1.12
C HIS A 101 -3.14 -15.58 2.51
N PHE A 102 -3.56 -14.41 3.02
CA PHE A 102 -3.10 -13.74 4.26
C PHE A 102 -3.09 -14.62 5.54
N LYS A 103 -2.20 -15.62 5.61
CA LYS A 103 -1.87 -16.36 6.84
C LYS A 103 -0.85 -15.62 7.69
N LEU A 104 -0.56 -14.38 7.32
CA LEU A 104 0.52 -13.59 7.86
C LEU A 104 0.22 -12.91 9.19
N LYS A 105 -0.99 -13.05 9.74
CA LYS A 105 -1.30 -12.65 11.11
C LYS A 105 -0.34 -13.29 12.12
N GLY A 106 0.18 -14.49 11.82
CA GLY A 106 1.21 -15.17 12.61
C GLY A 106 2.57 -14.45 12.65
N TYR A 107 2.86 -13.56 11.70
CA TYR A 107 4.11 -12.79 11.68
C TYR A 107 3.97 -11.40 12.31
N LEU A 108 2.75 -10.97 12.65
CA LEU A 108 2.56 -9.70 13.35
C LEU A 108 3.24 -9.78 14.72
N PRO A 109 4.21 -8.91 15.01
CA PRO A 109 4.91 -8.97 16.27
C PRO A 109 3.95 -8.71 17.44
N VAL A 110 4.06 -9.57 18.45
CA VAL A 110 3.26 -9.52 19.67
C VAL A 110 3.89 -8.63 20.75
N PRO A 111 5.21 -8.69 21.02
CA PRO A 111 5.83 -7.82 22.01
C PRO A 111 5.99 -6.39 21.49
N VAL A 112 5.60 -5.40 22.28
CA VAL A 112 5.84 -3.99 21.95
C VAL A 112 7.30 -3.64 22.25
N ARG A 113 8.14 -3.61 21.21
CA ARG A 113 9.58 -3.28 21.24
C ARG A 113 9.96 -2.55 19.97
N GLU A 114 11.09 -1.85 20.00
CA GLU A 114 11.59 -1.07 18.86
C GLU A 114 11.81 -1.94 17.60
N GLU A 115 12.49 -3.08 17.76
CA GLU A 115 12.71 -4.08 16.70
C GLU A 115 11.41 -4.56 16.03
N ASN A 116 10.33 -4.64 16.82
CA ASN A 116 9.02 -5.10 16.38
C ASN A 116 8.20 -4.00 15.72
N ALA A 117 8.42 -2.73 16.10
CA ALA A 117 7.73 -1.60 15.51
C ALA A 117 8.07 -1.46 14.02
N MET A 118 9.37 -1.54 13.68
CA MET A 118 9.80 -1.46 12.29
C MET A 118 9.29 -2.65 11.47
N ARG A 119 9.36 -3.86 12.02
CA ARG A 119 8.79 -5.05 11.38
C ARG A 119 7.27 -4.94 11.18
N PHE A 120 6.56 -4.34 12.13
CA PHE A 120 5.14 -4.08 12.00
C PHE A 120 4.84 -3.15 10.82
N ALA A 121 5.56 -2.01 10.71
CA ALA A 121 5.43 -1.10 9.58
C ALA A 121 5.77 -1.77 8.23
N ALA A 122 6.84 -2.56 8.19
CA ALA A 122 7.27 -3.33 7.03
C ALA A 122 6.22 -4.36 6.58
N LEU A 123 5.58 -5.05 7.53
CA LEU A 123 4.48 -5.98 7.24
C LEU A 123 3.27 -5.24 6.66
N LEU A 124 2.85 -4.11 7.26
CA LEU A 124 1.75 -3.30 6.70
C LEU A 124 2.04 -2.82 5.28
N LEU A 125 3.27 -2.41 5.01
CA LEU A 125 3.69 -2.03 3.66
C LEU A 125 3.59 -3.20 2.68
N LEU A 126 4.11 -4.37 3.05
CA LEU A 126 4.01 -5.58 2.23
C LEU A 126 2.54 -5.93 1.96
N PHE A 127 1.68 -5.87 2.97
CA PHE A 127 0.26 -6.13 2.84
C PHE A 127 -0.45 -5.13 1.93
N GLY A 128 -0.14 -3.84 2.07
CA GLY A 128 -0.67 -2.81 1.20
C GLY A 128 -0.29 -3.06 -0.26
N ALA A 129 0.97 -3.42 -0.51
CA ALA A 129 1.45 -3.70 -1.85
C ALA A 129 0.77 -4.95 -2.43
N ARG A 130 0.56 -6.00 -1.63
CA ARG A 130 -0.18 -7.20 -2.07
C ARG A 130 -1.65 -6.90 -2.36
N ALA A 131 -2.31 -6.11 -1.52
CA ALA A 131 -3.69 -5.71 -1.76
C ALA A 131 -3.83 -4.90 -3.06
N MET A 132 -2.92 -3.97 -3.28
CA MET A 132 -2.94 -3.05 -4.42
C MET A 132 -2.51 -3.69 -5.75
N PHE A 133 -1.46 -4.53 -5.73
CA PHE A 133 -0.83 -5.06 -6.95
C PHE A 133 -1.11 -6.54 -7.21
N LEU A 134 -1.61 -7.29 -6.23
CA LEU A 134 -2.01 -8.68 -6.39
C LEU A 134 -3.52 -8.89 -6.19
N GLY A 135 -4.27 -7.82 -5.88
CA GLY A 135 -5.72 -7.89 -5.66
C GLY A 135 -6.11 -8.72 -4.44
N GLU A 136 -5.19 -8.95 -3.51
CA GLU A 136 -5.46 -9.78 -2.35
C GLU A 136 -6.22 -8.97 -1.28
N ARG A 137 -7.48 -9.33 -1.03
CA ARG A 137 -8.35 -8.63 -0.07
C ARG A 137 -8.68 -9.45 1.18
N LEU A 138 -8.61 -10.78 1.08
CA LEU A 138 -8.97 -11.70 2.17
C LEU A 138 -8.03 -11.54 3.37
N GLY A 139 -8.49 -10.87 4.43
CA GLY A 139 -7.72 -10.70 5.67
C GLY A 139 -7.33 -9.25 5.99
N LEU A 140 -7.61 -8.30 5.08
CA LEU A 140 -7.39 -6.86 5.33
C LEU A 140 -8.15 -6.37 6.57
N GLY A 141 -9.41 -6.76 6.74
CA GLY A 141 -10.18 -6.42 7.95
C GLY A 141 -9.56 -6.91 9.26
N SER A 142 -8.92 -8.10 9.27
CA SER A 142 -8.20 -8.58 10.46
C SER A 142 -6.92 -7.81 10.74
N LEU A 143 -6.30 -7.22 9.71
CA LEU A 143 -5.16 -6.33 9.85
C LEU A 143 -5.58 -4.97 10.38
N LEU A 144 -6.71 -4.42 9.92
CA LEU A 144 -7.27 -3.17 10.43
C LEU A 144 -7.45 -3.22 11.95
N SER A 145 -8.13 -4.24 12.47
CA SER A 145 -8.29 -4.40 13.92
C SER A 145 -6.95 -4.53 14.66
N ALA A 146 -5.92 -5.11 14.02
CA ALA A 146 -4.59 -5.19 14.61
C ALA A 146 -3.87 -3.83 14.63
N VAL A 147 -4.04 -3.02 13.60
CA VAL A 147 -3.51 -1.65 13.50
C VAL A 147 -4.18 -0.74 14.51
N GLU A 148 -5.49 -0.79 14.65
CA GLU A 148 -6.22 -0.03 15.67
C GLU A 148 -5.77 -0.40 17.09
N ALA A 149 -5.64 -1.69 17.38
CA ALA A 149 -5.28 -2.16 18.71
C ALA A 149 -3.82 -1.89 19.11
N ARG A 150 -2.88 -1.86 18.14
CA ARG A 150 -1.43 -1.85 18.41
C ARG A 150 -0.65 -0.72 17.75
N GLY A 151 -1.17 -0.08 16.70
CA GLY A 151 -0.47 0.95 15.93
C GLY A 151 0.02 2.11 16.81
N PHE A 152 -0.86 2.62 17.68
CA PHE A 152 -0.50 3.69 18.62
C PHE A 152 0.59 3.29 19.62
N ARG A 153 0.69 1.99 19.96
CA ARG A 153 1.71 1.47 20.90
C ARG A 153 3.08 1.35 20.24
N TYR A 154 3.11 1.13 18.92
CA TYR A 154 4.35 1.09 18.14
C TYR A 154 4.84 2.48 17.72
N ALA A 155 3.95 3.47 17.65
CA ALA A 155 4.28 4.83 17.23
C ALA A 155 5.50 5.45 17.93
N PRO A 156 5.69 5.36 19.28
CA PRO A 156 6.85 5.95 19.94
C PRO A 156 8.21 5.40 19.49
N TYR A 157 8.25 4.23 18.87
CA TYR A 157 9.47 3.57 18.39
C TYR A 157 9.72 3.77 16.89
N LEU A 158 8.84 4.49 16.21
CA LEU A 158 8.89 4.74 14.78
C LEU A 158 9.29 6.19 14.53
N ALA A 159 10.11 6.39 13.49
CA ALA A 159 10.33 7.71 12.95
C ALA A 159 9.06 8.20 12.22
N ASP A 160 9.02 9.50 11.95
CA ASP A 160 7.80 10.20 11.52
C ASP A 160 7.19 9.57 10.26
N ASP A 161 8.01 9.26 9.26
CA ASP A 161 7.56 8.64 8.01
C ASP A 161 6.91 7.27 8.23
N GLU A 162 7.49 6.42 9.08
CA GLU A 162 6.92 5.10 9.38
C GLU A 162 5.69 5.19 10.27
N ARG A 163 5.63 6.18 11.18
CA ARG A 163 4.39 6.49 11.92
C ARG A 163 3.27 6.85 10.95
N GLN A 164 3.55 7.71 9.98
CA GLN A 164 2.56 8.11 8.96
C GLN A 164 2.13 6.94 8.09
N LEU A 165 3.06 6.05 7.73
CA LEU A 165 2.73 4.80 7.03
C LEU A 165 1.76 3.94 7.84
N VAL A 166 2.04 3.72 9.14
CA VAL A 166 1.17 2.91 10.02
C VAL A 166 -0.20 3.57 10.19
N ALA A 167 -0.23 4.88 10.46
CA ALA A 167 -1.47 5.64 10.64
C ALA A 167 -2.34 5.64 9.37
N GLY A 168 -1.71 5.75 8.20
CA GLY A 168 -2.41 5.79 6.92
C GLY A 168 -2.91 4.43 6.41
N PHE A 169 -2.54 3.32 7.04
CA PHE A 169 -2.94 1.99 6.59
C PHE A 169 -4.47 1.83 6.54
N HIS A 170 -5.20 2.34 7.54
CA HIS A 170 -6.66 2.25 7.57
C HIS A 170 -7.29 2.96 6.36
N THR A 171 -6.98 4.24 6.19
CA THR A 171 -7.50 5.05 5.08
C THR A 171 -7.08 4.51 3.71
N PHE A 172 -5.89 3.91 3.62
CA PHE A 172 -5.40 3.27 2.40
C PHE A 172 -6.22 2.04 1.97
N VAL A 173 -6.68 1.21 2.91
CA VAL A 173 -7.40 -0.03 2.55
C VAL A 173 -8.89 0.18 2.30
N LEU A 174 -9.51 1.24 2.84
CA LEU A 174 -10.95 1.49 2.67
C LEU A 174 -11.41 1.48 1.19
N PRO A 175 -10.70 2.13 0.25
CA PRO A 175 -11.09 2.08 -1.17
C PRO A 175 -10.81 0.74 -1.85
N LEU A 176 -10.02 -0.14 -1.21
CA LEU A 176 -9.69 -1.46 -1.74
C LEU A 176 -10.73 -2.52 -1.35
N ASP A 177 -11.54 -2.26 -0.32
CA ASP A 177 -12.67 -3.11 0.07
C ASP A 177 -13.87 -2.96 -0.89
N ASP A 178 -14.01 -1.81 -1.56
CA ASP A 178 -14.98 -1.61 -2.64
C ASP A 178 -14.49 -2.24 -3.95
N VAL A 179 -15.29 -3.14 -4.53
CA VAL A 179 -14.90 -3.91 -5.71
C VAL A 179 -14.65 -3.04 -6.94
N PHE A 180 -15.46 -2.00 -7.16
CA PHE A 180 -15.37 -1.15 -8.36
C PHE A 180 -14.19 -0.18 -8.29
N LEU A 181 -13.94 0.37 -7.10
CA LEU A 181 -12.80 1.25 -6.86
C LEU A 181 -11.48 0.46 -6.89
N ALA A 182 -11.45 -0.70 -6.27
CA ALA A 182 -10.25 -1.53 -6.21
C ALA A 182 -9.78 -2.01 -7.59
N ASP A 183 -10.71 -2.35 -8.49
CA ASP A 183 -10.36 -2.76 -9.86
C ASP A 183 -9.78 -1.58 -10.67
N SER A 184 -10.33 -0.38 -10.46
CA SER A 184 -9.84 0.86 -11.07
C SER A 184 -8.43 1.20 -10.60
N TYR A 185 -8.18 1.12 -9.29
CA TYR A 185 -6.85 1.32 -8.72
C TYR A 185 -5.86 0.26 -9.20
N TYR A 186 -6.27 -1.01 -9.22
CA TYR A 186 -5.45 -2.12 -9.69
C TYR A 186 -5.00 -1.92 -11.15
N ALA A 187 -5.93 -1.56 -12.05
CA ALA A 187 -5.62 -1.30 -13.45
C ALA A 187 -4.60 -0.15 -13.60
N PHE A 188 -4.80 0.93 -12.84
CA PHE A 188 -3.92 2.08 -12.84
C PHE A 188 -2.50 1.73 -12.37
N VAL A 189 -2.38 1.16 -11.17
CA VAL A 189 -1.07 0.86 -10.58
C VAL A 189 -0.32 -0.21 -11.37
N THR A 190 -1.03 -1.16 -11.98
CA THR A 190 -0.45 -2.14 -12.93
C THR A 190 0.16 -1.44 -14.14
N GLY A 191 -0.50 -0.41 -14.67
CA GLY A 191 0.03 0.42 -15.76
C GLY A 191 1.30 1.18 -15.38
N VAL A 192 1.36 1.69 -14.15
CA VAL A 192 2.55 2.36 -13.60
C VAL A 192 3.72 1.38 -13.47
N ILE A 193 3.53 0.22 -12.81
CA ILE A 193 4.64 -0.74 -12.61
C ILE A 193 5.14 -1.36 -13.92
N ALA A 194 4.29 -1.44 -14.95
CA ALA A 194 4.69 -1.94 -16.25
C ALA A 194 5.78 -1.08 -16.93
N LYS A 195 5.96 0.17 -16.51
CA LYS A 195 7.03 1.06 -17.00
C LYS A 195 8.41 0.72 -16.43
N PHE A 196 8.47 -0.06 -15.35
CA PHE A 196 9.72 -0.45 -14.72
C PHE A 196 10.23 -1.78 -15.31
N PRO A 197 11.56 -1.98 -15.36
CA PRO A 197 12.16 -3.27 -15.72
C PRO A 197 11.62 -4.38 -14.81
N PRO A 198 11.41 -5.62 -15.32
CA PRO A 198 10.81 -6.72 -14.54
C PRO A 198 11.49 -6.95 -13.18
N GLY A 199 12.81 -6.84 -13.11
CA GLY A 199 13.58 -7.01 -11.86
C GLY A 199 13.29 -5.96 -10.78
N ASP A 200 12.80 -4.79 -11.17
CA ASP A 200 12.60 -3.66 -10.26
C ASP A 200 11.14 -3.48 -9.83
N ARG A 201 10.20 -4.18 -10.48
CA ARG A 201 8.75 -3.98 -10.27
C ARG A 201 8.31 -4.21 -8.84
N ALA A 202 8.88 -5.21 -8.16
CA ALA A 202 8.55 -5.48 -6.76
C ALA A 202 8.98 -4.33 -5.84
N PHE A 203 10.18 -3.79 -6.06
CA PHE A 203 10.67 -2.65 -5.30
C PHE A 203 9.88 -1.38 -5.63
N ALA A 204 9.55 -1.14 -6.90
CA ALA A 204 8.69 -0.04 -7.34
C ALA A 204 7.30 -0.11 -6.67
N ALA A 205 6.69 -1.30 -6.62
CA ALA A 205 5.39 -1.52 -5.97
C ALA A 205 5.42 -1.17 -4.48
N LEU A 206 6.48 -1.57 -3.76
CA LEU A 206 6.67 -1.18 -2.36
C LEU A 206 6.83 0.34 -2.22
N CYS A 207 7.60 1.00 -3.09
CA CYS A 207 7.80 2.44 -3.04
C CYS A 207 6.50 3.23 -3.29
N VAL A 208 5.75 2.85 -4.34
CA VAL A 208 4.45 3.45 -4.67
C VAL A 208 3.47 3.27 -3.51
N THR A 209 3.36 2.05 -2.97
CA THR A 209 2.49 1.75 -1.83
C THR A 209 2.86 2.59 -0.62
N ARG A 210 4.15 2.71 -0.31
CA ARG A 210 4.65 3.52 0.82
C ARG A 210 4.21 4.96 0.70
N VAL A 211 4.42 5.59 -0.47
CA VAL A 211 4.05 7.01 -0.66
C VAL A 211 2.55 7.21 -0.48
N LEU A 212 1.73 6.29 -1.01
CA LEU A 212 0.27 6.34 -0.84
C LEU A 212 -0.13 6.23 0.63
N MET A 213 0.38 5.23 1.34
CA MET A 213 0.07 5.02 2.76
C MET A 213 0.52 6.22 3.60
N MET A 214 1.72 6.77 3.37
CA MET A 214 2.17 7.97 4.09
C MET A 214 1.28 9.18 3.79
N SER A 215 0.84 9.35 2.54
CA SER A 215 -0.07 10.45 2.19
C SER A 215 -1.42 10.29 2.87
N CYS A 216 -1.96 9.08 2.94
CA CYS A 216 -3.16 8.77 3.70
C CYS A 216 -2.99 9.09 5.19
N GLY A 217 -1.83 8.78 5.78
CA GLY A 217 -1.54 9.09 7.18
C GLY A 217 -1.46 10.59 7.48
N ARG A 218 -0.82 11.34 6.58
CA ARG A 218 -0.73 12.81 6.69
C ARG A 218 -2.12 13.44 6.67
N GLY A 219 -2.98 13.01 5.73
CA GLY A 219 -4.37 13.45 5.66
C GLY A 219 -5.17 13.12 6.94
N ALA A 220 -4.98 11.94 7.51
CA ALA A 220 -5.63 11.56 8.78
C ALA A 220 -5.17 12.40 9.98
N SER A 221 -3.91 12.86 9.97
CA SER A 221 -3.36 13.72 11.03
C SER A 221 -3.85 15.17 10.97
N GLU A 222 -4.31 15.63 9.80
CA GLU A 222 -4.87 16.99 9.62
C GLU A 222 -6.34 17.08 10.05
N THR A 223 -7.04 15.93 10.13
CA THR A 223 -8.46 15.83 10.49
C THR A 223 -8.73 15.50 11.95
N ALA A 224 -7.71 15.13 12.73
CA ALA A 224 -7.79 14.74 14.14
C ALA A 224 -7.31 15.86 15.07
#